data_AF-A0A2V8LTX7-F1
#
_entry.id   AF-A0A2V8LTX7-F1
#
_cell.length_a   1.000
_cell.length_b   1.000
_cell.length_c   1.000
_cell.angle_alpha   90.00
_cell.angle_beta   90.00
_cell.angle_gamma   90.00
#
_symmetry.space_group_name_H-M   'P 1'
#
loop_
_entity.id
_entity.type
_entity.pdbx_description
1 polymer ?
#
loop_
_entity_poly.entity_id
_entity_poly.type
_entity_poly.pdbx_seq_one_letter_code
_entity_poly.pdbx_strand_id
1 'polypeptide(L)'
;MHAGDAFAGKNTPIIDANNGGSAVSYGKTMQKASDTIKNVDTILTGHSMLMTPADLKEYAAFNNDFITWIRDEIKAGKSVDAAAAEYKIPDKYKGYQISTFLGGIKNNVQVAYNELGKK
;
A
#
# COMPACT_ATOMS: atom_id res chain seq x y z
N MET A 1 11.60 -16.22 -3.64
CA MET A 1 11.90 -14.81 -3.98
C MET A 1 12.08 -14.01 -2.70
N HIS A 2 13.09 -13.13 -2.60
CA HIS A 2 13.18 -12.18 -1.48
C HIS A 2 12.55 -10.85 -1.89
N ALA A 3 11.45 -10.45 -1.23
CA ALA A 3 10.74 -9.21 -1.54
C ALA A 3 11.23 -8.01 -0.74
N GLY A 4 11.94 -8.24 0.38
CA GLY A 4 12.38 -7.18 1.28
C GLY A 4 11.20 -6.32 1.75
N ASP A 5 11.44 -5.04 1.98
CA ASP A 5 10.43 -4.13 2.52
C ASP A 5 9.41 -3.66 1.46
N ALA A 6 9.66 -3.97 0.19
CA ALA A 6 8.64 -3.82 -0.84
C ALA A 6 7.44 -4.76 -0.60
N PHE A 7 7.61 -5.84 0.17
CA PHE A 7 6.50 -6.56 0.81
C PHE A 7 6.92 -6.97 2.23
N ALA A 8 6.88 -6.01 3.15
CA ALA A 8 7.31 -6.21 4.54
C ALA A 8 6.38 -7.16 5.33
N GLY A 9 5.09 -7.20 4.99
CA GLY A 9 4.05 -7.99 5.64
C GLY A 9 2.66 -7.43 5.33
N LYS A 10 1.62 -7.98 5.95
CA LYS A 10 0.23 -7.51 5.82
C LYS A 10 0.00 -6.23 6.63
N ASN A 11 0.59 -5.13 6.16
CA ASN A 11 0.48 -3.81 6.80
C ASN A 11 0.18 -2.74 5.74
N THR A 12 -0.37 -1.60 6.17
CA THR A 12 -0.37 -0.40 5.32
C THR A 12 1.07 -0.06 4.91
N PRO A 13 1.30 0.38 3.66
CA PRO A 13 2.66 0.64 3.19
C PRO A 13 3.31 1.77 4.00
N ILE A 14 4.64 1.76 4.06
CA ILE A 14 5.42 2.88 4.59
C ILE A 14 5.96 3.64 3.36
N ILE A 15 5.44 4.84 3.10
CA ILE A 15 5.81 5.62 1.92
C ILE A 15 6.72 6.77 2.29
N ASP A 16 8.00 6.66 1.91
CA ASP A 16 8.98 7.72 2.07
C ASP A 16 9.15 8.51 0.76
N ALA A 17 8.35 9.57 0.61
CA ALA A 17 8.40 10.41 -0.58
C ALA A 17 9.72 11.20 -0.72
N ASN A 18 10.43 11.46 0.40
CA ASN A 18 11.72 12.15 0.37
C ASN A 18 12.81 11.26 -0.25
N ASN A 19 12.64 9.94 -0.19
CA ASN A 19 13.53 8.94 -0.78
C ASN A 19 12.93 8.27 -2.02
N GLY A 20 11.99 8.94 -2.71
CA GLY A 20 11.45 8.49 -4.00
C GLY A 20 10.32 7.45 -3.91
N GLY A 21 9.78 7.19 -2.72
CA GLY A 21 8.59 6.37 -2.55
C GLY A 21 7.36 7.03 -3.18
N SER A 22 6.52 6.23 -3.86
CA SER A 22 5.29 6.70 -4.48
C SER A 22 4.08 5.94 -3.97
N ALA A 23 3.08 6.65 -3.46
CA ALA A 23 1.83 6.03 -3.03
C ALA A 23 1.03 5.49 -4.23
N VAL A 24 0.96 6.24 -5.34
CA VAL A 24 0.16 5.88 -6.52
C VAL A 24 0.78 4.74 -7.33
N SER A 25 2.11 4.69 -7.41
CA SER A 25 2.81 3.70 -8.24
C SER A 25 3.04 2.38 -7.52
N TYR A 26 3.15 2.39 -6.18
CA TYR A 26 3.53 1.22 -5.41
C TYR A 26 2.60 0.03 -5.59
N GLY A 27 1.27 0.23 -5.49
CA GLY A 27 0.30 -0.84 -5.73
C GLY A 27 0.38 -1.43 -7.14
N LYS A 28 0.66 -0.59 -8.15
CA LYS A 28 0.86 -1.05 -9.55
C LYS A 28 2.15 -1.85 -9.72
N THR A 29 3.22 -1.44 -9.04
CA THR A 29 4.49 -2.17 -9.04
C THR A 29 4.32 -3.55 -8.41
N MET A 30 3.61 -3.65 -7.27
CA MET A 30 3.30 -4.93 -6.63
C MET A 30 2.42 -5.83 -7.53
N GLN A 31 1.44 -5.23 -8.21
CA GLN A 31 0.60 -5.95 -9.17
C GLN A 31 1.44 -6.52 -10.32
N LYS A 32 2.32 -5.71 -10.91
CA LYS A 32 3.23 -6.16 -11.97
C LYS A 32 4.15 -7.29 -11.48
N ALA A 33 4.69 -7.19 -10.26
CA ALA A 33 5.49 -8.26 -9.68
C ALA A 33 4.69 -9.56 -9.55
N SER A 34 3.47 -9.49 -9.02
CA SER A 34 2.56 -10.64 -8.90
C SER A 34 2.20 -11.27 -10.26
N ASP A 35 1.97 -10.43 -11.28
CA ASP A 35 1.53 -10.90 -12.60
C ASP A 35 2.67 -11.49 -13.44
N THR A 36 3.90 -10.98 -13.27
CA THR A 36 5.02 -11.31 -14.17
C THR A 36 6.03 -12.27 -13.58
N ILE A 37 6.20 -12.32 -12.25
CA ILE A 37 7.15 -13.24 -11.62
C ILE A 37 6.51 -14.61 -11.53
N LYS A 38 7.19 -15.62 -12.10
CA LYS A 38 6.73 -17.01 -12.16
C LYS A 38 7.74 -17.94 -11.50
N ASN A 39 7.34 -19.19 -11.28
CA ASN A 39 8.20 -20.25 -10.71
C ASN A 39 8.73 -19.89 -9.31
N VAL A 40 7.85 -19.35 -8.46
CA VAL A 40 8.13 -19.02 -7.06
C VAL A 40 7.06 -19.65 -6.20
N ASP A 41 7.46 -20.48 -5.24
CA ASP A 41 6.53 -21.06 -4.26
C ASP A 41 6.49 -20.24 -2.97
N THR A 42 7.64 -19.65 -2.61
CA THR A 42 7.83 -18.95 -1.33
C THR A 42 8.40 -17.54 -1.53
N ILE A 43 7.84 -16.59 -0.80
CA ILE A 43 8.29 -15.22 -0.68
C ILE A 43 8.83 -14.98 0.73
N LEU A 44 10.07 -14.50 0.81
CA LEU A 44 10.68 -14.00 2.03
C LEU A 44 10.34 -12.51 2.13
N THR A 45 9.46 -12.17 3.07
CA THR A 45 9.07 -10.79 3.39
C THR A 45 10.13 -10.09 4.24
N GLY A 46 10.12 -8.75 4.27
CA GLY A 46 11.07 -7.99 5.09
C GLY A 46 10.91 -8.17 6.60
N HIS A 47 9.68 -8.19 7.12
CA HIS A 47 9.39 -8.11 8.56
C HIS A 47 8.26 -9.04 9.01
N SER A 48 8.02 -10.12 8.25
CA SER A 48 6.97 -11.08 8.55
C SER A 48 7.41 -12.52 8.27
N MET A 49 6.46 -13.44 8.35
CA MET A 49 6.66 -14.85 8.04
C MET A 49 6.83 -15.08 6.53
N LEU A 50 7.20 -16.31 6.16
CA LEU A 50 7.18 -16.74 4.77
C LEU A 50 5.76 -16.63 4.21
N MET A 51 5.64 -16.02 3.02
CA MET A 51 4.37 -15.81 2.34
C MET A 51 4.36 -16.42 0.95
N THR A 52 3.20 -16.43 0.31
CA THR A 52 3.00 -17.05 -1.01
C THR A 52 2.84 -15.99 -2.12
N PRO A 53 2.95 -16.38 -3.40
CA PRO A 53 2.56 -15.50 -4.51
C PRO A 53 1.12 -14.98 -4.42
N ALA A 54 0.21 -15.74 -3.81
CA ALA A 54 -1.17 -15.31 -3.59
C ALA A 54 -1.24 -14.16 -2.57
N ASP A 55 -0.43 -14.19 -1.51
CA ASP A 55 -0.34 -13.09 -0.55
C ASP A 55 0.22 -11.82 -1.19
N LEU A 56 1.20 -11.93 -2.09
CA LEU A 56 1.70 -10.77 -2.85
C LEU A 56 0.60 -10.19 -3.75
N LYS A 57 -0.22 -11.04 -4.37
CA LYS A 57 -1.38 -10.59 -5.17
C LYS A 57 -2.41 -9.85 -4.31
N GLU A 58 -2.72 -10.39 -3.14
CA GLU A 58 -3.61 -9.73 -2.17
C GLU A 58 -3.03 -8.39 -1.70
N TYR A 59 -1.72 -8.33 -1.44
CA TYR A 59 -1.03 -7.11 -1.05
C TYR A 59 -1.06 -6.05 -2.15
N ALA A 60 -0.88 -6.46 -3.41
CA ALA A 60 -1.07 -5.58 -4.55
C ALA A 60 -2.51 -5.03 -4.61
N ALA A 61 -3.51 -5.89 -4.45
CA ALA A 61 -4.92 -5.48 -4.44
C ALA A 61 -5.21 -4.50 -3.30
N PHE A 62 -4.73 -4.76 -2.09
CA PHE A 62 -4.87 -3.89 -0.93
C PHE A 62 -4.34 -2.48 -1.21
N ASN A 63 -3.13 -2.37 -1.76
CA ASN A 63 -2.54 -1.07 -2.07
C ASN A 63 -3.29 -0.34 -3.20
N ASN A 64 -3.77 -1.05 -4.23
CA ASN A 64 -4.55 -0.43 -5.30
C ASN A 64 -5.95 0.02 -4.84
N ASP A 65 -6.59 -0.74 -3.95
CA ASP A 65 -7.85 -0.36 -3.32
C ASP A 65 -7.66 0.87 -2.43
N PHE A 66 -6.58 0.94 -1.67
CA PHE A 66 -6.28 2.09 -0.83
C PHE A 66 -6.14 3.37 -1.67
N ILE A 67 -5.43 3.34 -2.80
CA ILE A 67 -5.34 4.49 -3.71
C ILE A 67 -6.67 4.80 -4.39
N THR A 68 -7.49 3.79 -4.66
CA THR A 68 -8.86 4.01 -5.19
C THR A 68 -9.72 4.74 -4.18
N TRP A 69 -9.71 4.30 -2.93
CA TRP A 69 -10.40 4.97 -1.83
C TRP A 69 -9.92 6.42 -1.66
N ILE A 70 -8.60 6.67 -1.67
CA ILE A 70 -8.06 8.05 -1.60
C ILE A 70 -8.58 8.93 -2.74
N ARG A 71 -8.68 8.41 -3.97
CA ARG A 71 -9.25 9.19 -5.09
C ARG A 71 -10.69 9.58 -4.82
N ASP A 72 -11.47 8.72 -4.19
CA ASP A 72 -12.87 9.01 -3.89
C ASP A 72 -12.99 10.03 -2.74
N GLU A 73 -12.09 10.01 -1.76
CA GLU A 73 -11.97 11.06 -0.73
C GLU A 73 -11.61 12.43 -1.32
N ILE A 74 -10.69 12.47 -2.29
CA ILE A 74 -10.36 13.69 -3.04
C ILE A 74 -11.57 14.22 -3.80
N LYS A 75 -12.31 13.33 -4.50
CA LYS A 75 -13.54 13.72 -5.23
C LYS A 75 -14.63 14.21 -4.29
N ALA A 76 -14.71 13.65 -3.08
CA ALA A 76 -15.61 14.11 -2.03
C ALA A 76 -15.18 15.43 -1.37
N GLY A 77 -14.03 15.99 -1.77
CA GLY A 77 -13.52 17.27 -1.26
C GLY A 77 -12.95 17.19 0.15
N LYS A 78 -12.62 15.99 0.67
CA LYS A 78 -12.07 15.85 2.02
C LYS A 78 -10.62 16.30 2.09
N SER A 79 -10.26 16.95 3.20
CA SER A 79 -8.87 17.24 3.53
C SER A 79 -8.11 15.95 3.87
N VAL A 80 -6.78 16.01 3.82
CA VAL A 80 -5.89 14.90 4.22
C VAL A 80 -6.21 14.43 5.64
N ASP A 81 -6.42 15.36 6.58
CA ASP A 81 -6.73 15.04 7.98
C ASP A 81 -8.08 14.33 8.13
N ALA A 82 -9.11 14.82 7.43
CA ALA A 82 -10.43 14.20 7.47
C ALA A 82 -10.42 12.79 6.88
N ALA A 83 -9.81 12.61 5.70
CA ALA A 83 -9.69 11.30 5.07
C ALA A 83 -8.91 10.32 5.96
N ALA A 84 -7.75 10.74 6.48
CA ALA A 84 -6.90 9.88 7.30
C ALA A 84 -7.58 9.43 8.61
N ALA A 85 -8.38 10.29 9.23
CA ALA A 85 -9.11 9.96 10.46
C ALA A 85 -10.23 8.92 10.25
N GLU A 86 -10.79 8.86 9.05
CA GLU A 86 -11.89 7.94 8.72
C GLU A 86 -11.41 6.60 8.15
N TYR A 87 -10.15 6.51 7.73
CA TYR A 87 -9.65 5.31 7.09
C TYR A 87 -9.75 4.09 7.99
N LYS A 88 -10.28 3.01 7.42
CA LYS A 88 -10.28 1.67 8.00
C LYS A 88 -9.81 0.68 6.95
N ILE A 89 -9.07 -0.33 7.39
CA ILE A 89 -8.71 -1.46 6.55
C ILE A 89 -10.00 -2.17 6.14
N PRO A 90 -10.26 -2.38 4.83
CA PRO A 90 -11.46 -3.10 4.40
C PRO A 90 -11.50 -4.53 4.96
N ASP A 91 -12.67 -4.98 5.42
CA ASP A 91 -12.85 -6.27 6.12
C ASP A 91 -12.35 -7.51 5.35
N LYS A 92 -12.28 -7.40 4.01
CA LYS A 92 -11.73 -8.45 3.14
C LYS A 92 -10.23 -8.71 3.35
N TYR A 93 -9.49 -7.73 3.86
CA TYR A 93 -8.05 -7.81 4.12
C TYR A 93 -7.76 -8.24 5.56
N LYS A 94 -8.02 -9.51 5.84
CA LYS A 94 -7.89 -10.08 7.20
C LYS A 94 -6.43 -10.10 7.65
N GLY A 95 -6.22 -9.73 8.92
CA GLY A 95 -4.90 -9.72 9.54
C GLY A 95 -4.01 -8.55 9.10
N TYR A 96 -4.53 -7.61 8.30
CA TYR A 96 -3.80 -6.39 7.99
C TYR A 96 -3.76 -5.44 9.17
N GLN A 97 -2.64 -4.74 9.36
CA GLN A 97 -2.49 -3.73 10.41
C GLN A 97 -2.12 -2.36 9.83
N ILE A 98 -2.46 -1.31 10.58
CA ILE A 98 -2.03 0.05 10.25
C ILE A 98 -0.61 0.24 10.79
N SER A 99 0.33 0.54 9.90
CA SER A 99 1.66 1.01 10.27
C SER A 99 1.60 2.45 10.77
N THR A 100 2.30 2.73 11.87
CA THR A 100 2.45 4.07 12.44
C THR A 100 3.75 4.75 12.03
N PHE A 101 4.63 4.04 11.31
CA PHE A 101 5.91 4.58 10.84
C PHE A 101 5.70 5.68 9.78
N LEU A 102 6.63 6.63 9.75
CA LEU A 102 6.59 7.80 8.86
C LEU A 102 5.25 8.54 8.86
N GLY A 103 4.54 8.60 9.99
CA GLY A 103 3.23 9.28 10.08
C GLY A 103 2.05 8.45 9.55
N GLY A 104 2.27 7.17 9.26
CA GLY A 104 1.23 6.17 8.98
C GLY A 104 0.26 6.58 7.86
N ILE A 105 -1.03 6.32 8.09
CA ILE A 105 -2.09 6.63 7.11
C ILE A 105 -2.08 8.10 6.70
N LYS A 106 -1.93 9.04 7.64
CA LYS A 106 -1.94 10.47 7.32
C LYS A 106 -0.85 10.82 6.33
N ASN A 107 0.36 10.31 6.51
CA ASN A 107 1.44 10.51 5.55
C ASN A 107 1.13 9.87 4.20
N ASN A 108 0.66 8.62 4.17
CA ASN A 108 0.34 7.95 2.91
C ASN A 108 -0.75 8.68 2.12
N VAL A 109 -1.78 9.18 2.82
CA VAL A 109 -2.83 10.02 2.24
C VAL A 109 -2.24 11.33 1.71
N GLN A 110 -1.41 12.01 2.50
CA GLN A 110 -0.76 13.25 2.08
C GLN A 110 0.08 13.07 0.81
N VAL A 111 0.88 12.01 0.75
CA VAL A 111 1.72 11.69 -0.42
C VAL A 111 0.84 11.40 -1.63
N ALA A 112 -0.20 10.60 -1.48
CA ALA A 112 -1.13 10.30 -2.57
C ALA A 112 -1.88 11.56 -3.06
N TYR A 113 -2.34 12.43 -2.16
CA TYR A 113 -2.96 13.71 -2.51
C TYR A 113 -2.00 14.58 -3.34
N ASN A 114 -0.73 14.65 -2.92
CA ASN A 114 0.29 15.41 -3.63
C ASN A 114 0.58 14.83 -5.03
N GLU A 115 0.60 13.49 -5.16
CA GLU A 115 0.81 12.82 -6.45
C GLU A 115 -0.40 12.95 -7.40
N LEU A 116 -1.62 12.89 -6.87
CA LEU A 116 -2.86 12.94 -7.65
C LEU A 116 -3.30 14.37 -7.98
N GLY A 117 -2.86 15.36 -7.20
CA GLY A 117 -3.17 16.79 -7.40
C GLY A 117 -2.19 17.53 -8.31
N LYS A 118 -1.01 16.96 -8.60
CA LYS A 118 -0.08 17.49 -9.61
C LYS A 118 -0.70 17.30 -11.00
N LYS A 119 -1.28 18.36 -11.54
CA LYS A 119 -1.57 18.50 -12.98
C LYS A 119 -0.37 19.10 -13.69
#